data_AF-A0A2A2FIJ8-F1
#
_entry.id   AF-A0A2A2FIJ8-F1
#
_cell.length_a   1.000
_cell.length_b   1.000
_cell.length_c   1.000
_cell.angle_alpha   90.00
_cell.angle_beta   90.00
_cell.angle_gamma   90.00
#
_symmetry.space_group_name_H-M   'P 1'
#
loop_
_entity.id
_entity.type
_entity.pdbx_description
1 polymer ?
#
loop_
_entity_poly.entity_id
_entity_poly.type
_entity_poly.pdbx_seq_one_letter_code
_entity_poly.pdbx_strand_id
1 'polypeptide(L)'
;MSEPDAGGDDDSAHAADNEVREAVLDELFATIESRKEELPEGSYTASLFTHEKGENAVLEKIGEESTEAILAAKDDELDELTAESADLVYHLLVLLAMKDLDLDDLRGELRDRF
;
A
#
# COMPACT_ATOMS: atom_id res chain seq x y z
N MET A 1 -55.00 -2.67 -1.13
CA MET A 1 -53.90 -3.63 -0.95
C MET A 1 -52.64 -2.82 -1.11
N SER A 2 -51.97 -2.50 -0.02
CA SER A 2 -50.72 -1.75 -0.03
C SER A 2 -49.60 -2.76 -0.24
N GLU A 3 -48.82 -2.58 -1.29
CA GLU A 3 -47.58 -3.33 -1.48
C GLU A 3 -46.57 -2.88 -0.40
N PRO A 4 -45.83 -3.81 0.23
CA PRO A 4 -44.76 -3.43 1.13
C PRO A 4 -43.52 -3.04 0.32
N ASP A 5 -42.99 -1.87 0.65
CA ASP A 5 -41.68 -1.38 0.23
C ASP A 5 -40.58 -2.28 0.84
N ALA A 6 -39.85 -2.99 -0.01
CA ALA A 6 -38.70 -3.79 0.37
C ALA A 6 -37.42 -2.98 0.09
N GLY A 7 -37.15 -2.00 0.95
CA GLY A 7 -35.89 -1.27 0.99
C GLY A 7 -35.06 -1.75 2.18
N GLY A 8 -34.16 -2.70 1.97
CA GLY A 8 -33.25 -3.16 3.00
C GLY A 8 -32.33 -4.27 2.52
N ASP A 9 -31.32 -3.93 1.73
CA ASP A 9 -30.19 -4.82 1.42
C ASP A 9 -28.93 -4.09 0.87
N ASP A 10 -28.85 -2.75 0.95
CA ASP A 10 -27.75 -1.96 0.33
C ASP A 10 -26.63 -1.52 1.32
N ASP A 11 -26.92 -1.52 2.62
CA ASP A 11 -26.03 -0.95 3.65
C ASP A 11 -24.88 -1.90 4.05
N SER A 12 -25.07 -3.22 3.90
CA SER A 12 -24.08 -4.24 4.29
C SER A 12 -22.94 -4.39 3.27
N ALA A 13 -23.22 -4.15 1.98
CA ALA A 13 -22.23 -4.21 0.92
C ALA A 13 -21.24 -3.04 1.00
N HIS A 14 -21.72 -1.84 1.35
CA HIS A 14 -20.88 -0.67 1.55
C HIS A 14 -20.01 -0.74 2.81
N ALA A 15 -20.54 -1.31 3.89
CA ALA A 15 -19.75 -1.54 5.11
C ALA A 15 -18.64 -2.56 4.88
N ALA A 16 -18.93 -3.67 4.19
CA ALA A 16 -17.95 -4.70 3.87
C ALA A 16 -16.86 -4.19 2.89
N ASP A 17 -17.23 -3.39 1.88
CA ASP A 17 -16.26 -2.75 0.97
C ASP A 17 -15.35 -1.78 1.73
N ASN A 18 -15.89 -1.04 2.70
CA ASN A 18 -15.11 -0.12 3.53
C ASN A 18 -14.14 -0.86 4.48
N GLU A 19 -14.59 -1.94 5.13
CA GLU A 19 -13.73 -2.80 5.95
C GLU A 19 -12.61 -3.46 5.12
N VAL A 20 -12.91 -3.92 3.91
CA VAL A 20 -11.91 -4.50 2.98
C VAL A 20 -10.89 -3.44 2.53
N ARG A 21 -11.34 -2.21 2.26
CA ARG A 21 -10.45 -1.10 1.87
C ARG A 21 -9.50 -0.68 2.97
N GLU A 22 -9.96 -0.64 4.22
CA GLU A 22 -9.09 -0.38 5.37
C GLU A 22 -8.06 -1.51 5.54
N ALA A 23 -8.44 -2.76 5.24
CA ALA A 23 -7.59 -3.94 5.40
C ALA A 23 -6.42 -4.04 4.39
N VAL A 24 -6.50 -3.46 3.18
CA VAL A 24 -5.47 -3.69 2.14
C VAL A 24 -4.07 -3.26 2.61
N LEU A 25 -3.95 -2.09 3.25
CA LEU A 25 -2.65 -1.63 3.75
C LEU A 25 -2.18 -2.43 4.97
N ASP A 26 -3.11 -2.87 5.82
CA ASP A 26 -2.80 -3.76 6.96
C ASP A 26 -2.25 -5.11 6.48
N GLU A 27 -2.94 -5.76 5.54
CA GLU A 27 -2.55 -7.05 4.97
C GLU A 27 -1.22 -6.94 4.22
N LEU A 28 -1.02 -5.85 3.47
CA LEU A 28 0.23 -5.60 2.78
C LEU A 28 1.38 -5.40 3.76
N PHE A 29 1.21 -4.56 4.78
CA PHE A 29 2.25 -4.30 5.76
C PHE A 29 2.58 -5.55 6.60
N ALA A 30 1.56 -6.30 7.02
CA ALA A 30 1.76 -7.59 7.70
C ALA A 30 2.52 -8.59 6.81
N THR A 31 2.23 -8.61 5.51
CA THR A 31 2.99 -9.42 4.56
C THR A 31 4.45 -8.96 4.49
N ILE A 32 4.71 -7.65 4.41
CA ILE A 32 6.07 -7.11 4.37
C ILE A 32 6.87 -7.50 5.61
N GLU A 33 6.28 -7.35 6.80
CA GLU A 33 6.92 -7.75 8.07
C GLU A 33 7.19 -9.25 8.13
N SER A 34 6.23 -10.10 7.75
CA SER A 34 6.46 -11.56 7.65
C SER A 34 7.62 -11.88 6.70
N ARG A 35 7.73 -11.17 5.56
CA ARG A 35 8.85 -11.37 4.62
C ARG A 35 10.19 -10.87 5.14
N LYS A 36 10.20 -9.82 5.96
CA LYS A 36 11.39 -9.32 6.68
C LYS A 36 11.92 -10.36 7.66
N GLU A 37 11.01 -11.04 8.37
CA GLU A 37 11.37 -12.06 9.38
C GLU A 37 11.75 -13.42 8.77
N GLU A 38 10.93 -13.92 7.84
CA GLU A 38 11.04 -15.28 7.32
C GLU A 38 12.05 -15.42 6.18
N LEU A 39 12.31 -14.33 5.44
CA LEU A 39 13.21 -14.28 4.28
C LEU A 39 13.04 -15.44 3.27
N PRO A 40 11.82 -15.76 2.80
CA PRO A 40 11.59 -16.90 1.92
C PRO A 40 12.29 -16.74 0.56
N GLU A 41 12.95 -17.81 0.10
CA GLU A 41 13.62 -17.84 -1.21
C GLU A 41 12.67 -17.49 -2.36
N GLY A 42 13.15 -16.70 -3.32
CA GLY A 42 12.38 -16.28 -4.50
C GLY A 42 11.33 -15.19 -4.25
N SER A 43 11.18 -14.71 -3.01
CA SER A 43 10.33 -13.57 -2.71
C SER A 43 10.99 -12.25 -3.09
N TYR A 44 10.27 -11.43 -3.86
CA TYR A 44 10.70 -10.07 -4.18
C TYR A 44 10.89 -9.22 -2.91
N THR A 45 9.91 -9.22 -2.00
CA THR A 45 10.01 -8.46 -0.75
C THR A 45 11.20 -8.89 0.10
N ALA A 46 11.43 -10.21 0.25
CA ALA A 46 12.60 -10.71 0.97
C ALA A 46 13.91 -10.27 0.29
N SER A 47 13.97 -10.24 -1.04
CA SER A 47 15.18 -9.85 -1.76
C SER A 47 15.53 -8.38 -1.53
N LEU A 48 14.56 -7.50 -1.29
CA LEU A 48 14.79 -6.10 -0.89
C LEU A 48 15.49 -6.02 0.47
N PHE A 49 15.08 -6.84 1.45
CA PHE A 49 15.70 -6.90 2.78
C PHE A 49 17.10 -7.50 2.78
N THR A 50 17.37 -8.43 1.87
CA THR A 50 18.68 -9.10 1.75
C THR A 50 19.57 -8.50 0.66
N HIS A 51 19.14 -7.41 0.02
CA HIS A 51 19.85 -6.84 -1.11
C HIS A 51 21.26 -6.39 -0.70
N GLU A 52 22.28 -6.61 -1.54
CA GLU A 52 23.67 -6.25 -1.22
C GLU A 52 23.89 -4.74 -1.04
N LYS A 53 23.07 -3.93 -1.74
CA LYS A 53 23.02 -2.46 -1.55
C LYS A 53 22.32 -2.04 -0.25
N GLY A 54 21.73 -2.98 0.48
CA GLY A 54 20.89 -2.71 1.64
C GLY A 54 19.75 -1.74 1.31
N GLU A 55 19.50 -0.83 2.24
CA GLU A 55 18.50 0.24 2.13
C GLU A 55 18.57 1.04 0.82
N ASN A 56 19.75 1.24 0.25
CA ASN A 56 19.91 2.01 -0.98
C ASN A 56 19.12 1.40 -2.15
N ALA A 57 18.91 0.08 -2.20
CA ALA A 57 18.10 -0.52 -3.26
C ALA A 57 16.63 -0.07 -3.18
N VAL A 58 16.07 0.03 -1.97
CA VAL A 58 14.70 0.51 -1.77
C VAL A 58 14.61 2.02 -2.04
N LEU A 59 15.62 2.80 -1.62
CA LEU A 59 15.66 4.24 -1.92
C LEU A 59 15.78 4.54 -3.42
N GLU A 60 16.53 3.74 -4.17
CA GLU A 60 16.60 3.83 -5.64
C GLU A 60 15.22 3.59 -6.25
N LYS A 61 14.49 2.55 -5.82
CA LYS A 61 13.12 2.29 -6.27
C LYS A 61 12.18 3.45 -5.94
N ILE A 62 12.18 3.96 -4.70
CA ILE A 62 11.34 5.13 -4.34
C ILE A 62 11.60 6.31 -5.28
N GLY A 63 12.85 6.58 -5.65
CA GLY A 63 13.21 7.65 -6.59
C GLY A 63 12.72 7.40 -8.02
N GLU A 64 12.79 6.14 -8.48
CA GLU A 64 12.25 5.68 -9.77
C GLU A 64 10.73 5.87 -9.82
N GLU A 65 9.99 5.25 -8.89
CA GLU A 65 8.52 5.29 -8.84
C GLU A 65 7.98 6.71 -8.68
N SER A 66 8.68 7.53 -7.88
CA SER A 66 8.33 8.95 -7.73
C SER A 66 8.44 9.69 -9.06
N THR A 67 9.46 9.40 -9.85
CA THR A 67 9.67 10.04 -11.16
C THR A 67 8.62 9.55 -12.15
N GLU A 68 8.31 8.27 -12.16
CA GLU A 68 7.32 7.67 -13.05
C GLU A 68 5.90 8.19 -12.74
N ALA A 69 5.50 8.22 -11.45
CA ALA A 69 4.23 8.82 -11.04
C ALA A 69 4.11 10.30 -11.44
N ILE A 70 5.19 11.08 -11.33
CA ILE A 70 5.21 12.49 -11.79
C ILE A 70 5.00 12.59 -13.30
N LEU A 71 5.65 11.71 -14.08
CA LEU A 71 5.54 11.70 -15.54
C LEU A 71 4.15 11.25 -15.99
N ALA A 72 3.61 10.18 -15.40
CA ALA A 72 2.26 9.69 -15.68
C ALA A 72 1.20 10.77 -15.37
N ALA A 73 1.35 11.47 -14.23
CA ALA A 73 0.47 12.60 -13.90
C ALA A 73 0.60 13.76 -14.89
N LYS A 74 1.81 14.07 -15.35
CA LYS A 74 2.07 15.14 -16.33
C LYS A 74 1.41 14.83 -17.68
N ASP A 75 1.35 13.56 -18.06
CA ASP A 75 0.87 13.10 -19.36
C ASP A 75 -0.59 12.61 -19.33
N ASP A 76 -1.30 12.82 -18.22
CA ASP A 76 -2.71 12.43 -17.98
C ASP A 76 -2.97 10.92 -18.14
N GLU A 77 -1.96 10.09 -17.87
CA GLU A 77 -2.00 8.63 -17.96
C GLU A 77 -2.48 8.03 -16.63
N LEU A 78 -3.79 7.99 -16.41
CA LEU A 78 -4.38 7.62 -15.11
C LEU A 78 -4.09 6.19 -14.66
N ASP A 79 -4.04 5.24 -15.59
CA ASP A 79 -3.74 3.84 -15.28
C ASP A 79 -2.29 3.71 -14.78
N GLU A 80 -1.36 4.37 -15.47
CA GLU A 80 0.05 4.42 -15.09
C GLU A 80 0.24 5.15 -13.76
N LEU A 81 -0.39 6.31 -13.59
CA LEU A 81 -0.35 7.05 -12.33
C LEU A 81 -0.82 6.20 -11.16
N THR A 82 -1.84 5.36 -11.37
CA THR A 82 -2.33 4.44 -10.33
C THR A 82 -1.31 3.34 -10.03
N ALA A 83 -0.70 2.76 -11.06
CA ALA A 83 0.32 1.73 -10.93
C ALA A 83 1.56 2.25 -10.17
N GLU A 84 2.15 3.35 -10.62
CA GLU A 84 3.39 3.89 -10.03
C GLU A 84 3.15 4.49 -8.64
N SER A 85 1.94 4.99 -8.37
CA SER A 85 1.56 5.36 -7.01
C SER A 85 1.50 4.15 -6.07
N ALA A 86 1.03 3.00 -6.57
CA ALA A 86 1.00 1.78 -5.78
C ALA A 86 2.41 1.25 -5.51
N ASP A 87 3.29 1.26 -6.51
CA ASP A 87 4.69 0.84 -6.35
C ASP A 87 5.46 1.79 -5.43
N LEU A 88 5.22 3.11 -5.54
CA LEU A 88 5.76 4.10 -4.62
C LEU A 88 5.32 3.84 -3.17
N VAL A 89 4.03 3.59 -2.94
CA VAL A 89 3.50 3.29 -1.60
C VAL A 89 4.09 1.97 -1.09
N TYR A 90 4.14 0.93 -1.91
CA TYR A 90 4.73 -0.36 -1.55
C TYR A 90 6.19 -0.19 -1.09
N HIS A 91 7.01 0.50 -1.87
CA HIS A 91 8.41 0.72 -1.54
C HIS A 91 8.61 1.63 -0.33
N LEU A 92 7.71 2.59 -0.12
CA LEU A 92 7.67 3.38 1.13
C LEU A 92 7.37 2.48 2.34
N LEU A 93 6.39 1.59 2.27
CA LEU A 93 6.07 0.67 3.36
C LEU A 93 7.24 -0.28 3.67
N VAL A 94 7.94 -0.79 2.65
CA VAL A 94 9.17 -1.58 2.85
C VAL A 94 10.25 -0.77 3.56
N LEU A 95 10.42 0.52 3.20
CA LEU A 95 11.37 1.40 3.89
C LEU A 95 10.98 1.62 5.36
N LEU A 96 9.69 1.82 5.67
CA LEU A 96 9.21 1.95 7.05
C LEU A 96 9.54 0.69 7.87
N ALA A 97 9.23 -0.49 7.31
CA ALA A 97 9.60 -1.78 7.89
C ALA A 97 11.12 -1.89 8.13
N MET A 98 11.98 -1.47 7.19
CA MET A 98 13.44 -1.45 7.37
C MET A 98 13.90 -0.51 8.50
N LYS A 99 13.11 0.51 8.83
CA LYS A 99 13.38 1.49 9.89
C LYS A 99 12.72 1.14 11.22
N ASP A 100 12.08 -0.03 11.31
CA ASP A 100 11.30 -0.47 12.46
C ASP A 100 10.18 0.54 12.83
N LEU A 101 9.60 1.19 11.81
CA LEU A 101 8.39 2.00 11.93
C LEU A 101 7.18 1.15 11.51
N ASP A 102 6.10 1.24 12.26
CA ASP A 102 4.88 0.50 11.95
C ASP A 102 3.89 1.32 11.09
N LEU A 103 2.83 0.66 10.63
CA LEU A 103 1.78 1.32 9.84
C LEU A 103 0.99 2.33 10.67
N ASP A 104 0.91 2.15 12.00
CA ASP A 104 0.18 3.04 12.89
C ASP A 104 0.92 4.38 13.10
N ASP A 105 2.25 4.37 13.09
CA ASP A 105 3.09 5.57 13.05
C ASP A 105 2.75 6.44 11.83
N LEU A 106 2.69 5.82 10.64
CA LEU A 106 2.32 6.51 9.40
C LEU A 106 0.88 7.02 9.45
N ARG A 107 -0.06 6.19 9.91
CA ARG A 107 -1.47 6.56 10.03
C ARG A 107 -1.69 7.71 11.01
N GLY A 108 -0.98 7.73 12.12
CA GLY A 108 -1.01 8.81 13.10
C GLY A 108 -0.61 10.14 12.46
N GLU A 109 0.54 10.16 11.78
CA GLU A 109 1.02 11.34 11.06
C GLU A 109 0.07 11.78 9.94
N LEU A 110 -0.52 10.83 9.18
CA LEU A 110 -1.51 11.16 8.15
C LEU A 110 -2.80 11.74 8.72
N ARG A 111 -3.24 11.23 9.88
CA ARG A 111 -4.45 11.70 10.58
C ARG A 111 -4.32 13.14 11.02
N ASP A 112 -3.11 13.59 11.36
CA ASP A 112 -2.83 14.98 11.73
C ASP A 112 -2.89 15.95 10.53
N ARG A 113 -3.01 15.46 9.30
CA ARG A 113 -3.07 16.28 8.08
C ARG A 113 -4.48 16.69 7.65
N PHE A 114 -5.53 16.18 8.29
CA PHE A 114 -6.92 16.51 7.96
C PHE A 114 -7.80 16.73 9.19
#